data_AF-A0A9D6M555-F1
#
_entry.id   AF-A0A9D6M555-F1
#
_cell.length_a   1.000
_cell.length_b   1.000
_cell.length_c   1.000
_cell.angle_alpha   90.00
_cell.angle_beta   90.00
_cell.angle_gamma   90.00
#
_symmetry.space_group_name_H-M   'P 1'
#
loop_
_entity.id
_entity.type
_entity.pdbx_description
1 polymer ?
#
loop_
_entity_poly.entity_id
_entity_poly.type
_entity_poly.pdbx_seq_one_letter_code
_entity_poly.pdbx_strand_id
1 'polypeptide(L)' 'MSISGKVTNIANFGVFVELEDGVDGLIHISELNRGKKKGLNIAIGDMVEAEVLNVDPQE' A
#
# COMPACT_ATOMS: atom_id res chain seq x y z
N MET A 1 3.72 -8.41 -10.33
CA MET A 1 2.72 -9.20 -9.57
C MET A 1 1.90 -8.17 -8.81
N SER A 2 0.60 -8.06 -9.07
CA SER A 2 -0.28 -7.13 -8.35
C SER A 2 -0.87 -7.84 -7.14
N ILE A 3 -0.86 -7.15 -6.01
CA ILE A 3 -1.46 -7.61 -4.76
C ILE A 3 -2.53 -6.61 -4.36
N SER A 4 -3.66 -7.12 -3.87
CA SER A 4 -4.73 -6.28 -3.35
C SER A 4 -4.71 -6.38 -1.84
N GLY A 5 -4.92 -5.25 -1.17
CA GLY A 5 -4.95 -5.19 0.27
C GLY A 5 -5.89 -4.11 0.76
N LYS A 6 -6.30 -4.24 2.01
CA LYS A 6 -7.21 -3.31 2.67
C LYS A 6 -6.42 -2.29 3.46
N VAL A 7 -6.73 -1.02 3.31
CA VAL A 7 -6.07 0.04 4.05
C VAL A 7 -6.50 -0.04 5.51
N THR A 8 -5.58 -0.40 6.39
CA THR A 8 -5.83 -0.50 7.83
C THR A 8 -5.50 0.81 8.53
N ASN A 9 -4.51 1.56 8.03
CA ASN A 9 -4.08 2.80 8.64
C ASN A 9 -3.47 3.78 7.63
N ILE A 10 -3.62 5.08 7.88
CA ILE A 10 -3.06 6.15 7.04
C ILE A 10 -2.33 7.12 7.96
N ALA A 11 -1.04 7.30 7.70
CA ALA A 11 -0.19 8.25 8.40
C ALA A 11 0.32 9.33 7.43
N ASN A 12 0.82 10.44 7.97
CA ASN A 12 1.36 11.54 7.16
C ASN A 12 2.60 11.14 6.34
N PHE A 13 3.27 10.02 6.69
CA PHE A 13 4.46 9.52 6.00
C PHE A 13 4.18 8.29 5.12
N GLY A 14 3.01 7.66 5.23
CA GLY A 14 2.69 6.46 4.46
C GLY A 14 1.29 5.91 4.70
N VAL A 15 0.93 4.92 3.89
CA VAL A 15 -0.33 4.18 3.98
C VAL A 15 -0.02 2.73 4.32
N PHE A 16 -0.69 2.20 5.34
CA PHE A 16 -0.59 0.80 5.74
C PHE A 16 -1.74 0.02 5.13
N VAL A 17 -1.38 -1.09 4.50
CA VAL A 17 -2.29 -1.95 3.76
C VAL A 17 -2.08 -3.37 4.26
N GLU A 18 -3.13 -3.99 4.76
CA GLU A 18 -3.12 -5.40 5.13
C GLU A 18 -3.41 -6.24 3.88
N LEU A 19 -2.50 -7.14 3.56
CA LEU A 19 -2.54 -7.94 2.34
C LEU A 19 -3.11 -9.33 2.64
N GLU A 20 -2.54 -10.01 3.63
CA GLU A 20 -2.95 -11.33 4.14
C GLU A 20 -2.67 -11.41 5.66
N ASP A 21 -3.14 -12.47 6.33
CA ASP A 21 -2.99 -12.66 7.77
C ASP A 21 -1.50 -12.73 8.16
N GLY A 22 -1.00 -11.66 8.78
CA GLY A 22 0.41 -11.49 9.15
C GLY A 22 1.30 -10.82 8.10
N VAL A 23 0.74 -10.29 7.01
CA VAL A 23 1.48 -9.56 5.97
C VAL A 23 0.98 -8.12 5.84
N ASP A 24 1.79 -7.20 6.35
CA ASP A 24 1.58 -5.76 6.24
C ASP A 24 2.39 -5.14 5.10
N GLY A 25 1.72 -4.40 4.24
CA GLY A 25 2.31 -3.56 3.19
C GLY A 25 2.35 -2.10 3.61
N LEU A 26 3.53 -1.48 3.55
CA LEU A 26 3.70 -0.03 3.75
C LEU A 26 3.97 0.66 2.41
N ILE A 27 3.10 1.59 2.06
CA ILE A 27 3.27 2.45 0.89
C ILE A 27 3.78 3.82 1.38
N HIS A 28 5.02 4.15 1.05
CA HIS A 28 5.60 5.44 1.41
C HIS A 28 4.94 6.57 0.62
N ILE A 29 4.71 7.74 1.24
CA ILE A 29 4.02 8.85 0.54
C ILE A 29 4.71 9.31 -0.74
N SER A 30 6.03 9.11 -0.84
CA SER A 30 6.82 9.44 -2.02
C SER A 30 6.49 8.56 -3.23
N GLU A 31 6.07 7.30 -2.99
CA GLU A 31 5.71 6.33 -4.04
C GLU A 31 4.26 6.53 -4.53
N LEU A 32 3.37 7.08 -3.70
CA LEU A 32 1.98 7.39 -4.08
C LEU A 32 1.87 8.33 -5.29
N ASN A 33 2.91 9.14 -5.56
CA ASN A 33 2.89 10.16 -6.62
C ASN A 33 3.35 9.62 -8.00
N ARG A 34 3.86 8.39 -8.06
CA ARG A 34 4.45 7.81 -9.28
C ARG A 34 3.43 7.08 -10.17
N GLY A 35 2.34 6.58 -9.58
CA GLY A 35 1.27 5.88 -10.28
C GLY A 35 0.07 6.79 -10.54
N LYS A 36 -0.14 7.17 -11.80
CA LYS A 36 -1.34 7.82 -12.36
C LYS A 36 -2.54 8.03 -11.41
N LYS A 37 -2.62 9.21 -10.80
CA LYS A 37 -3.78 10.13 -10.75
C LYS A 37 -3.60 11.06 -9.55
N LYS A 38 -3.57 12.36 -9.82
CA LYS A 38 -3.70 13.43 -8.82
C LYS A 38 -4.91 13.12 -7.93
N GLY A 39 -4.68 12.78 -6.66
CA GLY A 39 -5.72 12.53 -5.67
C GLY A 39 -6.08 11.06 -5.53
N LEU A 40 -5.18 10.25 -4.94
CA LEU A 40 -5.60 9.01 -4.29
C LEU A 40 -6.32 9.43 -3.00
N ASN A 41 -7.65 9.62 -3.08
CA ASN A 41 -8.51 9.75 -1.90
C ASN A 41 -8.63 8.36 -1.26
N ILE A 42 -7.55 7.91 -0.63
CA ILE A 42 -7.52 6.64 0.09
C ILE A 42 -8.16 6.90 1.45
N ALA A 43 -9.15 6.08 1.79
CA ALA A 43 -9.75 6.05 3.11
C ALA A 43 -9.35 4.77 3.85
N ILE A 44 -9.39 4.82 5.18
CA ILE A 44 -9.25 3.61 5.98
C ILE A 44 -10.41 2.67 5.65
N GLY A 45 -10.08 1.43 5.30
CA GLY A 45 -11.01 0.40 4.87
C GLY A 45 -11.17 0.26 3.36
N ASP A 46 -10.56 1.15 2.56
CA ASP A 46 -10.58 1.06 1.10
C ASP A 46 -9.69 -0.09 0.60
N MET A 47 -10.07 -0.73 -0.50
CA MET A 47 -9.25 -1.75 -1.15
C MET A 47 -8.33 -1.08 -2.17
N VAL A 48 -7.03 -1.25 -1.97
CA VAL A 48 -6.00 -0.73 -2.88
C VAL A 48 -5.28 -1.88 -3.56
N GLU A 49 -4.94 -1.68 -4.83
CA GLU A 49 -4.11 -2.59 -5.61
C GLU A 49 -2.70 -2.00 -5.70
N ALA A 50 -1.70 -2.77 -5.26
CA ALA A 50 -0.30 -2.40 -5.27
C ALA A 50 0.49 -3.36 -6.16
N GLU A 51 1.53 -2.87 -6.81
CA GLU A 51 2.45 -3.70 -7.59
C GLU A 51 3.69 -4.02 -6.75
N VAL A 52 4.00 -5.32 -6.64
CA VAL A 52 5.22 -5.77 -5.94
C VAL A 52 6.42 -5.49 -6.85
N LEU A 53 7.22 -4.48 -6.49
CA LEU A 53 8.45 -4.11 -7.18
C LEU A 53 9.63 -5.02 -6.81
N ASN A 54 9.66 -5.47 -5.55
CA ASN A 54 10.65 -6.42 -5.04
C ASN A 54 10.09 -7.12 -3.80
N VAL A 55 10.42 -8.39 -3.63
CA VAL A 55 10.15 -9.16 -2.41
C VAL A 55 11.49 -9.71 -1.95
N ASP A 56 11.94 -9.31 -0.76
CA ASP A 56 13.16 -9.82 -0.15
C ASP A 56 12.76 -10.75 1.01
N PRO A 57 12.78 -12.09 0.81
CA PRO A 57 12.38 -13.06 1.83
C PRO A 57 13.48 -13.29 2.89
N GLN A 58 14.33 -12.29 3.15
CA GLN A 58 15.41 -12.39 4.14
C GLN A 58 14.91 -11.92 5.50
N GLU A 59 14.29 -12.82 6.27
CA GLU A 59 14.52 -13.13 7.70
C GLU A 59 13.70 -14.37 8.11
#